data_AF-M7NDU9-F1
#
_entry.id   AF-M7NDU9-F1
#
_cell.length_a   1.000
_cell.length_b   1.000
_cell.length_c   1.000
_cell.angle_alpha   90.00
_cell.angle_beta   90.00
_cell.angle_gamma   90.00
#
_symmetry.space_group_name_H-M   'P 1'
#
loop_
_entity.id
_entity.type
_entity.pdbx_description
1 polymer ?
#
loop_
_entity_poly.entity_id
_entity_poly.type
_entity_poly.pdbx_seq_one_letter_code
_entity_poly.pdbx_strand_id
1 'polypeptide(L)'
;MSAIGDATGRKEIVRLHRASIAGLLAASVLFLVSAVLQHLASLQRWVVLAGTQIPGDVWIEDHRFDYSFPVAPWEPIGTAAQLFGAATLIQALGVLAMVVGVLVRPGAAAGRNVNLGLAGVLFAVLVAAAFGIKGAHALISGVDGVPSGLQENVWLVRTLLLLELAGLIALAALWRPRFPAAMAACMFLLRSTVVGEILANYMIAPLFAGYGSHDTTPWFETVVAASTAIAAICMIFTVGSSMRRGAASN
;
A
#
# COMPACT_ATOMS: atom_id res chain seq x y z
N MET A 1 -8.65 -16.47 49.61
CA MET A 1 -7.76 -15.40 49.10
C MET A 1 -7.52 -15.60 47.60
N SER A 2 -8.48 -15.27 46.73
CA SER A 2 -8.39 -15.53 45.27
C SER A 2 -8.99 -14.42 44.39
N ALA A 3 -9.03 -13.17 44.85
CA ALA A 3 -9.64 -12.04 44.13
C ALA A 3 -8.63 -11.12 43.44
N ILE A 4 -7.32 -11.33 43.61
CA ILE A 4 -6.27 -10.42 43.11
C ILE A 4 -5.87 -10.74 41.65
N GLY A 5 -6.18 -11.94 41.14
CA GLY A 5 -5.85 -12.37 39.77
C GLY A 5 -6.73 -11.77 38.67
N ASP A 6 -7.98 -11.38 38.96
CA ASP A 6 -8.95 -10.98 37.92
C ASP A 6 -8.79 -9.53 37.45
N ALA A 7 -8.33 -8.63 38.32
CA ALA A 7 -8.24 -7.20 38.01
C ALA A 7 -7.09 -6.87 37.03
N THR A 8 -6.03 -7.68 37.01
CA THR A 8 -4.87 -7.48 36.14
C THR A 8 -5.16 -7.94 34.71
N GLY A 9 -5.77 -9.11 34.53
CA GLY A 9 -6.14 -9.65 33.22
C GLY A 9 -7.14 -8.77 32.45
N ARG A 10 -8.15 -8.22 33.14
CA ARG A 10 -9.13 -7.32 32.50
C ARG A 10 -8.48 -6.02 31.99
N LYS A 11 -7.51 -5.44 32.72
CA LYS A 11 -6.80 -4.22 32.30
C LYS A 11 -5.92 -4.46 31.07
N GLU A 12 -5.28 -5.62 30.97
CA GLU A 12 -4.44 -5.99 29.83
C GLU A 12 -5.25 -6.14 28.54
N ILE A 13 -6.39 -6.84 28.59
CA ILE A 13 -7.30 -7.01 27.44
C ILE A 13 -7.77 -5.66 26.89
N VAL A 14 -8.14 -4.73 27.76
CA VAL A 14 -8.58 -3.37 27.35
C VAL A 14 -7.44 -2.60 26.66
N ARG A 15 -6.19 -2.70 27.16
CA ARG A 15 -5.03 -2.04 26.56
C ARG A 15 -4.72 -2.61 25.17
N LEU A 16 -4.70 -3.93 25.03
CA LEU A 16 -4.47 -4.61 23.76
C LEU A 16 -5.55 -4.26 22.73
N HIS A 17 -6.81 -4.18 23.16
CA HIS A 17 -7.91 -3.77 22.29
C HIS A 17 -7.72 -2.34 21.74
N ARG A 18 -7.35 -1.39 22.62
CA ARG A 18 -7.08 0.00 22.21
C ARG A 18 -5.89 0.10 21.27
N ALA A 19 -4.80 -0.61 21.56
CA ALA A 19 -3.62 -0.65 20.70
C ALA A 19 -3.94 -1.23 19.31
N SER A 20 -4.76 -2.28 19.25
CA SER A 20 -5.24 -2.87 18.00
C SER A 20 -6.06 -1.84 17.19
N ILE A 21 -7.02 -1.18 17.81
CA ILE A 21 -7.83 -0.13 17.16
C ILE A 21 -6.95 1.01 16.66
N ALA A 22 -6.01 1.49 17.49
CA ALA A 22 -5.11 2.58 17.14
C ALA A 22 -4.24 2.21 15.92
N GLY A 23 -3.66 1.01 15.89
CA GLY A 23 -2.86 0.55 14.75
C GLY A 23 -3.66 0.44 13.46
N LEU A 24 -4.89 -0.09 13.52
CA LEU A 24 -5.76 -0.20 12.35
C LEU A 24 -6.26 1.17 11.85
N LEU A 25 -6.58 2.10 12.76
CA LEU A 25 -6.93 3.47 12.39
C LEU A 25 -5.73 4.21 11.78
N ALA A 26 -4.54 4.06 12.36
CA ALA A 26 -3.31 4.61 11.81
C ALA A 26 -3.06 4.07 10.39
N ALA A 27 -3.19 2.76 10.18
CA ALA A 27 -3.08 2.16 8.85
C ALA A 27 -4.10 2.74 7.85
N SER A 28 -5.36 2.89 8.28
CA SER A 28 -6.40 3.50 7.44
C SER A 28 -6.05 4.92 7.01
N VAL A 29 -5.64 5.77 7.95
CA VAL A 29 -5.25 7.16 7.66
C VAL A 29 -4.03 7.19 6.75
N LEU A 30 -3.00 6.39 7.02
CA LEU A 30 -1.78 6.32 6.21
C LEU A 30 -2.09 5.88 4.77
N PHE A 31 -2.91 4.84 4.59
CA PHE A 31 -3.33 4.42 3.24
C PHE A 31 -4.17 5.48 2.53
N LEU A 32 -5.05 6.18 3.24
CA LEU A 32 -5.84 7.26 2.63
C LEU A 32 -4.96 8.43 2.20
N VAL A 33 -4.02 8.86 3.04
CA VAL A 33 -3.06 9.92 2.70
C VAL A 33 -2.19 9.48 1.52
N SER A 34 -1.71 8.24 1.51
CA SER A 34 -0.98 7.67 0.38
C SER A 34 -1.81 7.72 -0.91
N ALA A 35 -3.08 7.29 -0.86
CA ALA A 35 -3.97 7.31 -2.01
C ALA A 35 -4.18 8.72 -2.57
N VAL A 36 -4.37 9.71 -1.70
CA VAL A 36 -4.49 11.12 -2.12
C VAL A 36 -3.22 11.59 -2.82
N LEU A 37 -2.04 11.32 -2.26
CA LEU A 37 -0.76 11.70 -2.86
C LEU A 37 -0.50 10.97 -4.19
N GLN A 38 -0.82 9.68 -4.29
CA GLN A 38 -0.76 8.92 -5.55
C GLN A 38 -1.70 9.52 -6.61
N HIS A 39 -2.90 9.92 -6.22
CA HIS A 39 -3.84 10.56 -7.14
C HIS A 39 -3.31 11.93 -7.59
N LEU A 40 -2.80 12.76 -6.68
CA LEU A 40 -2.18 14.04 -7.03
C LEU A 40 -0.99 13.87 -7.99
N ALA A 41 -0.17 12.82 -7.81
CA ALA A 41 0.90 12.47 -8.74
C ALA A 41 0.34 12.11 -10.13
N SER A 42 -0.73 11.32 -10.18
CA SER A 42 -1.44 10.96 -11.42
C SER A 42 -1.99 12.19 -12.16
N LEU A 43 -2.51 13.18 -11.43
CA LEU A 43 -3.00 14.42 -12.03
C LEU A 43 -1.88 15.26 -12.66
N GLN A 44 -0.64 15.17 -12.18
CA GLN A 44 0.49 15.88 -12.81
C GLN A 44 0.71 15.39 -14.25
N ARG A 45 0.59 14.08 -14.49
CA ARG A 45 0.66 13.52 -15.84
C ARG A 45 -0.61 13.85 -16.62
N TRP A 46 -1.75 13.31 -16.20
CA TRP A 46 -2.94 13.28 -17.07
C TRP A 46 -3.75 14.57 -17.13
N VAL A 47 -3.52 15.53 -16.24
CA VAL A 47 -4.20 16.84 -16.26
C VAL A 47 -3.21 17.96 -16.56
N VAL A 48 -2.15 18.07 -15.75
CA VAL A 48 -1.23 19.22 -15.85
C VAL A 48 -0.40 19.13 -17.13
N LEU A 49 0.34 18.04 -17.33
CA LEU A 49 1.15 17.86 -18.54
C LEU A 49 0.25 17.77 -19.79
N ALA A 50 -0.83 16.98 -19.75
CA ALA A 50 -1.77 16.88 -20.86
C ALA A 50 -2.35 18.24 -21.29
N GLY A 51 -2.65 19.13 -20.34
CA GLY A 51 -3.17 20.47 -20.63
C GLY A 51 -2.19 21.42 -21.31
N THR A 52 -0.89 21.09 -21.32
CA THR A 52 0.14 21.86 -22.04
C THR A 52 0.42 21.37 -23.45
N GLN A 53 -0.14 20.21 -23.84
CA GLN A 53 0.12 19.54 -25.11
C GLN A 53 -0.96 19.83 -26.16
N ILE A 54 -0.64 19.56 -27.42
CA ILE A 54 -1.60 19.65 -28.53
C ILE A 54 -2.68 18.57 -28.33
N PRO A 55 -3.99 18.90 -28.48
CA PRO A 55 -5.05 17.90 -28.36
C PRO A 55 -4.84 16.73 -29.33
N GLY A 56 -4.81 15.50 -28.78
CA GLY A 56 -4.62 14.27 -29.54
C GLY A 56 -3.18 13.76 -29.59
N ASP A 57 -2.23 14.43 -28.94
CA ASP A 57 -0.87 13.91 -28.78
C ASP A 57 -0.84 12.76 -27.75
N VAL A 58 -0.36 11.59 -28.16
CA VAL A 58 -0.24 10.38 -27.33
C VAL A 58 1.12 10.28 -26.63
N TRP A 59 2.02 11.25 -26.84
CA TRP A 59 3.37 11.22 -26.28
C TRP A 59 3.40 11.14 -24.75
N ILE A 60 2.37 11.68 -24.08
CA ILE A 60 2.20 11.57 -22.62
C ILE A 60 2.10 10.12 -22.11
N GLU A 61 1.77 9.17 -22.98
CA GLU A 61 1.67 7.75 -22.68
C GLU A 61 3.04 7.04 -22.69
N ASP A 62 4.11 7.71 -23.12
CA ASP A 62 5.46 7.14 -23.18
C ASP A 62 6.03 6.83 -21.77
N HIS A 63 6.70 5.67 -21.63
CA HIS A 63 7.39 5.24 -20.41
C HIS A 63 8.41 6.25 -19.88
N ARG A 64 8.89 7.18 -20.72
CA ARG A 64 9.73 8.30 -20.28
C ARG A 64 9.08 9.14 -19.17
N PHE A 65 7.75 9.11 -19.06
CA PHE A 65 6.98 9.80 -18.03
C PHE A 65 6.68 8.96 -16.78
N ASP A 66 7.22 7.74 -16.69
CA ASP A 66 6.93 6.84 -15.59
C ASP A 66 7.63 7.29 -14.30
N TYR A 67 6.90 8.09 -13.52
CA TYR A 67 7.36 8.63 -12.25
C TYR A 67 7.25 7.63 -11.09
N SER A 68 6.56 6.50 -11.27
CA SER A 68 6.42 5.45 -10.23
C SER A 68 7.70 4.64 -10.02
N PHE A 69 8.49 4.48 -11.07
CA PHE A 69 9.82 3.90 -11.03
C PHE A 69 10.69 4.50 -12.16
N PRO A 70 11.29 5.69 -11.93
CA PRO A 70 12.10 6.38 -12.94
C PRO A 70 13.27 5.54 -13.48
N VAL A 71 13.36 5.40 -14.80
CA VAL A 71 14.46 4.70 -15.50
C VAL A 71 14.90 5.49 -16.74
N ALA A 72 16.21 5.62 -16.95
CA ALA A 72 16.72 6.38 -18.09
C ALA A 72 16.38 5.72 -19.45
N PRO A 73 15.97 6.50 -20.48
CA PRO A 73 15.70 7.93 -20.44
C PRO A 73 14.39 8.25 -19.69
N TRP A 74 14.44 9.18 -18.74
CA TRP A 74 13.28 9.62 -17.94
C TRP A 74 13.13 11.14 -17.99
N GLU A 75 11.89 11.60 -18.09
CA GLU A 75 11.52 13.01 -18.13
C GLU A 75 10.66 13.36 -16.90
N PRO A 76 11.16 14.22 -16.00
CA PRO A 76 10.43 14.57 -14.80
C PRO A 76 9.17 15.40 -15.11
N ILE A 77 8.04 14.97 -14.54
CA ILE A 77 6.76 15.70 -14.64
C ILE A 77 6.47 16.41 -13.33
N GLY A 78 6.74 17.71 -13.28
CA GLY A 78 6.47 18.54 -12.09
C GLY A 78 7.01 17.87 -10.82
N THR A 79 6.13 17.66 -9.83
CA THR A 79 6.46 16.97 -8.58
C THR A 79 5.90 15.54 -8.50
N ALA A 80 5.54 14.91 -9.64
CA ALA A 80 4.86 13.61 -9.67
C ALA A 80 5.65 12.51 -8.93
N ALA A 81 6.95 12.39 -9.24
CA ALA A 81 7.83 11.39 -8.61
C ALA A 81 8.01 11.63 -7.10
N GLN A 82 8.05 12.90 -6.68
CA GLN A 82 8.15 13.26 -5.27
C GLN A 82 6.87 12.89 -4.51
N LEU A 83 5.71 13.23 -5.07
CA LEU A 83 4.40 12.89 -4.51
C LEU A 83 4.21 11.37 -4.41
N PHE A 84 4.53 10.64 -5.48
CA PHE A 84 4.46 9.18 -5.51
C PHE A 84 5.44 8.54 -4.51
N GLY A 85 6.67 9.03 -4.45
CA GLY A 85 7.69 8.53 -3.52
C GLY A 85 7.26 8.72 -2.07
N ALA A 86 6.79 9.92 -1.71
CA ALA A 86 6.24 10.22 -0.39
C ALA A 86 5.02 9.35 -0.06
N ALA A 87 4.10 9.17 -1.02
CA ALA A 87 2.95 8.29 -0.86
C ALA A 87 3.37 6.86 -0.55
N THR A 88 4.31 6.30 -1.30
CA THR A 88 4.77 4.92 -1.16
C THR A 88 5.51 4.70 0.17
N LEU A 89 6.28 5.68 0.65
CA LEU A 89 6.86 5.68 2.00
C LEU A 89 5.78 5.65 3.09
N ILE A 90 4.74 6.48 2.95
CA ILE A 90 3.60 6.50 3.88
C ILE A 90 2.84 5.16 3.84
N GLN A 91 2.68 4.58 2.65
CA GLN A 91 2.07 3.26 2.47
C GLN A 91 2.87 2.15 3.17
N ALA A 92 4.21 2.19 3.11
CA ALA A 92 5.07 1.26 3.86
C ALA A 92 4.80 1.33 5.37
N LEU A 93 4.69 2.55 5.93
CA LEU A 93 4.32 2.75 7.34
C LEU A 93 2.90 2.22 7.64
N GLY A 94 1.97 2.40 6.70
CA GLY A 94 0.61 1.88 6.79
C GLY A 94 0.57 0.35 6.89
N VAL A 95 1.40 -0.36 6.13
CA VAL A 95 1.54 -1.83 6.20
C VAL A 95 2.01 -2.27 7.58
N LEU A 96 3.03 -1.60 8.14
CA LEU A 96 3.53 -1.91 9.49
C LEU A 96 2.46 -1.65 10.56
N ALA A 97 1.77 -0.50 10.49
CA ALA A 97 0.69 -0.15 11.41
C ALA A 97 -0.46 -1.16 11.34
N MET A 98 -0.83 -1.60 10.14
CA MET A 98 -1.87 -2.61 9.91
C MET A 98 -1.52 -3.91 10.62
N VAL A 99 -0.28 -4.37 10.47
CA VAL A 99 0.18 -5.64 11.05
C VAL A 99 0.15 -5.55 12.57
N VAL A 100 0.70 -4.48 13.16
CA VAL A 100 0.61 -4.24 14.62
C VAL A 100 -0.85 -4.27 15.07
N GLY A 101 -1.73 -3.57 14.36
CA GLY A 101 -3.17 -3.54 14.65
C GLY A 101 -3.82 -4.92 14.64
N VAL A 102 -3.50 -5.75 13.64
CA VAL A 102 -4.03 -7.13 13.51
C VAL A 102 -3.44 -8.06 14.57
N LEU A 103 -2.13 -8.01 14.84
CA LEU A 103 -1.46 -8.98 15.72
C LEU A 103 -1.76 -8.75 17.20
N VAL A 104 -2.03 -7.52 17.61
CA VAL A 104 -2.33 -7.14 19.01
C VAL A 104 -3.82 -7.36 19.36
N ARG A 105 -4.65 -7.75 18.38
CA ARG A 105 -6.08 -7.95 18.59
C ARG A 105 -6.37 -9.09 19.59
N PRO A 106 -7.20 -8.86 20.64
CA PRO A 106 -7.60 -9.91 21.57
C PRO A 106 -8.24 -11.11 20.85
N GLY A 107 -7.81 -12.33 21.19
CA GLY A 107 -8.27 -13.57 20.52
C GLY A 107 -7.57 -13.90 19.19
N ALA A 108 -6.62 -13.06 18.74
CA ALA A 108 -5.64 -13.45 17.72
C ALA A 108 -4.55 -14.39 18.29
N ALA A 109 -4.30 -14.32 19.60
CA ALA A 109 -3.32 -15.14 20.32
C ALA A 109 -3.88 -16.49 20.83
N ALA A 110 -5.20 -16.59 21.06
CA ALA A 110 -5.85 -17.81 21.53
C ALA A 110 -5.82 -18.88 20.41
N GLY A 111 -4.82 -19.76 20.47
CA GLY A 111 -4.53 -20.79 19.47
C GLY A 111 -3.37 -20.48 18.51
N ARG A 112 -2.57 -19.45 18.78
CA ARG A 112 -1.50 -19.02 17.87
C ARG A 112 -0.26 -19.90 18.03
N ASN A 113 0.12 -20.58 16.95
CA ASN A 113 1.50 -21.04 16.79
C ASN A 113 2.36 -19.77 16.65
N VAL A 114 3.27 -19.50 17.60
CA VAL A 114 4.12 -18.27 17.63
C VAL A 114 4.74 -17.99 16.26
N ASN A 115 5.09 -19.05 15.54
CA ASN A 115 5.61 -19.05 14.18
C ASN A 115 4.74 -18.29 13.17
N LEU A 116 3.40 -18.39 13.25
CA LEU A 116 2.49 -17.66 12.36
C LEU A 116 2.48 -16.15 12.66
N GLY A 117 2.67 -15.77 13.92
CA GLY A 117 2.84 -14.36 14.27
C GLY A 117 4.14 -13.79 13.75
N LEU A 118 5.23 -14.54 13.92
CA LEU A 118 6.55 -14.16 13.44
C LEU A 118 6.59 -14.07 11.91
N ALA A 119 5.97 -15.02 11.21
CA ALA A 119 5.83 -14.99 9.75
C ALA A 119 5.08 -13.73 9.28
N GLY A 120 3.97 -13.36 9.95
CA GLY A 120 3.24 -12.14 9.64
C GLY A 120 4.08 -10.87 9.80
N VAL A 121 4.88 -10.77 10.87
CA VAL A 121 5.81 -9.64 11.06
C VAL A 121 6.89 -9.64 9.98
N LEU A 122 7.47 -10.79 9.67
CA LEU A 122 8.51 -10.92 8.66
C LEU A 122 8.01 -10.44 7.29
N PHE A 123 6.87 -10.95 6.82
CA PHE A 123 6.32 -10.53 5.52
C PHE A 123 5.96 -9.05 5.50
N ALA A 124 5.44 -8.51 6.61
CA ALA A 124 5.17 -7.09 6.73
C ALA A 124 6.42 -6.22 6.60
N VAL A 125 7.50 -6.59 7.27
CA VAL A 125 8.78 -5.88 7.21
C VAL A 125 9.36 -5.96 5.80
N LEU A 126 9.30 -7.12 5.15
CA LEU A 126 9.78 -7.27 3.77
C LEU A 126 8.98 -6.41 2.79
N VAL A 127 7.65 -6.41 2.88
CA VAL A 127 6.79 -5.54 2.03
C VAL A 127 7.07 -4.07 2.31
N ALA A 128 7.14 -3.67 3.58
CA ALA A 128 7.40 -2.28 3.96
C ALA A 128 8.80 -1.82 3.53
N ALA A 129 9.81 -2.68 3.63
CA ALA A 129 11.14 -2.38 3.13
C ALA A 129 11.14 -2.21 1.60
N ALA A 130 10.41 -3.06 0.88
CA ALA A 130 10.34 -2.98 -0.57
C ALA A 130 9.63 -1.70 -1.06
N PHE A 131 8.44 -1.41 -0.51
CA PHE A 131 7.78 -0.11 -0.73
C PHE A 131 8.63 1.07 -0.27
N GLY A 132 9.35 0.92 0.84
CA GLY A 132 10.26 1.93 1.36
C GLY A 132 11.35 2.29 0.35
N ILE A 133 12.01 1.27 -0.23
CA ILE A 133 13.06 1.44 -1.22
C ILE A 133 12.49 1.98 -2.55
N LYS A 134 11.36 1.45 -3.03
CA LYS A 134 10.67 1.97 -4.24
C LYS A 134 10.30 3.44 -4.07
N GLY A 135 9.71 3.79 -2.93
CA GLY A 135 9.32 5.16 -2.60
C GLY A 135 10.52 6.11 -2.48
N ALA A 136 11.59 5.68 -1.82
CA ALA A 136 12.83 6.44 -1.72
C ALA A 136 13.46 6.67 -3.09
N HIS A 137 13.48 5.65 -3.95
CA HIS A 137 13.98 5.78 -5.33
C HIS A 137 13.20 6.83 -6.11
N ALA A 138 11.86 6.76 -6.15
CA ALA A 138 11.05 7.76 -6.84
C ALA A 138 11.23 9.17 -6.25
N LEU A 139 11.28 9.30 -4.92
CA LEU A 139 11.46 10.58 -4.25
C LEU A 139 12.81 11.23 -4.57
N ILE A 140 13.90 10.48 -4.42
CA ILE A 140 15.26 10.96 -4.72
C ILE A 140 15.36 11.33 -6.20
N SER A 141 14.88 10.45 -7.10
CA SER A 141 14.88 10.74 -8.53
C SER A 141 14.09 12.01 -8.87
N GLY A 142 12.96 12.22 -8.19
CA GLY A 142 12.14 13.43 -8.33
C GLY A 142 12.78 14.70 -7.79
N VAL A 143 13.64 14.60 -6.78
CA VAL A 143 14.40 15.74 -6.24
C VAL A 143 15.57 16.09 -7.16
N ASP A 144 16.30 15.07 -7.62
CA ASP A 144 17.51 15.24 -8.43
C ASP A 144 17.19 15.53 -9.92
N GLY A 145 15.96 15.23 -10.36
CA GLY A 145 15.54 15.38 -11.76
C GLY A 145 16.12 14.31 -12.69
N VAL A 146 16.79 13.30 -12.14
CA VAL A 146 17.38 12.16 -12.86
C VAL A 146 17.13 10.87 -12.08
N PRO A 147 17.01 9.71 -12.73
CA PRO A 147 16.79 8.48 -12.00
C PRO A 147 18.00 8.10 -11.13
N SER A 148 17.74 7.77 -9.86
CA SER A 148 18.79 7.39 -8.91
C SER A 148 19.40 6.02 -9.25
N GLY A 149 20.60 5.73 -8.72
CA GLY A 149 21.39 4.53 -9.05
C GLY A 149 20.72 3.18 -8.73
N LEU A 150 19.57 3.15 -8.06
CA LEU A 150 18.81 1.90 -7.88
C LEU A 150 18.44 1.25 -9.22
N GLN A 151 18.19 2.06 -10.27
CA GLN A 151 17.83 1.56 -11.60
C GLN A 151 18.89 0.62 -12.20
N GLU A 152 20.16 0.79 -11.83
CA GLU A 152 21.29 0.01 -12.35
C GLU A 152 21.38 -1.37 -11.70
N ASN A 153 20.81 -1.53 -10.50
CA ASN A 153 20.86 -2.77 -9.75
C ASN A 153 19.65 -3.67 -10.06
N VAL A 154 19.67 -4.28 -11.25
CA VAL A 154 18.58 -5.13 -11.77
C VAL A 154 18.18 -6.25 -10.79
N TRP A 155 19.14 -6.85 -10.10
CA TRP A 155 18.87 -7.92 -9.13
C TRP A 155 18.12 -7.43 -7.90
N LEU A 156 18.52 -6.28 -7.36
CA LEU A 156 17.82 -5.66 -6.25
C LEU A 156 16.40 -5.30 -6.67
N VAL A 157 16.22 -4.63 -7.82
CA VAL A 157 14.90 -4.27 -8.34
C VAL A 157 14.00 -5.50 -8.45
N ARG A 158 14.45 -6.56 -9.14
CA ARG A 158 13.67 -7.81 -9.28
C ARG A 158 13.30 -8.43 -7.93
N THR A 159 14.21 -8.38 -6.96
CA THR A 159 13.97 -8.90 -5.62
C THR A 159 12.89 -8.09 -4.91
N LEU A 160 12.94 -6.75 -4.98
CA LEU A 160 11.91 -5.88 -4.39
C LEU A 160 10.53 -6.17 -4.99
N LEU A 161 10.44 -6.31 -6.32
CA LEU A 161 9.18 -6.65 -7.00
C LEU A 161 8.57 -7.97 -6.49
N LEU A 162 9.41 -8.99 -6.32
CA LEU A 162 8.97 -10.29 -5.81
C LEU A 162 8.56 -10.20 -4.33
N LEU A 163 9.29 -9.44 -3.51
CA LEU A 163 9.00 -9.29 -2.09
C LEU A 163 7.67 -8.57 -1.84
N GLU A 164 7.36 -7.51 -2.59
CA GLU A 164 6.07 -6.81 -2.49
C GLU A 164 4.91 -7.75 -2.82
N LEU A 165 5.00 -8.43 -3.97
CA LEU A 165 3.95 -9.33 -4.46
C LEU A 165 3.76 -10.53 -3.53
N ALA A 166 4.83 -11.29 -3.29
CA ALA A 166 4.76 -12.52 -2.50
C ALA A 166 4.43 -12.21 -1.04
N GLY A 167 4.98 -11.13 -0.47
CA GLY A 167 4.71 -10.73 0.90
C GLY A 167 3.25 -10.33 1.12
N LEU A 168 2.65 -9.55 0.21
CA LEU A 168 1.23 -9.18 0.29
C LEU A 168 0.31 -10.40 0.11
N ILE A 169 0.62 -11.31 -0.82
CA ILE A 169 -0.12 -12.57 -1.00
C ILE A 169 -0.03 -13.42 0.28
N ALA A 170 1.16 -13.55 0.87
CA ALA A 170 1.38 -14.32 2.08
C ALA A 170 0.61 -13.72 3.26
N LEU A 171 0.62 -12.40 3.43
CA LEU A 171 -0.18 -11.70 4.44
C LEU A 171 -1.68 -11.91 4.22
N ALA A 172 -2.15 -11.79 2.98
CA ALA A 172 -3.55 -12.05 2.63
C ALA A 172 -3.96 -13.49 2.99
N ALA A 173 -3.15 -14.48 2.59
CA ALA A 173 -3.40 -15.89 2.89
C ALA A 173 -3.42 -16.17 4.40
N LEU A 174 -2.48 -15.58 5.16
CA LEU A 174 -2.39 -15.70 6.61
C LEU A 174 -3.63 -15.15 7.31
N TRP A 175 -4.22 -14.08 6.78
CA TRP A 175 -5.34 -13.38 7.41
C TRP A 175 -6.72 -13.79 6.90
N ARG A 176 -6.79 -14.48 5.76
CA ARG A 176 -8.04 -14.95 5.12
C ARG A 176 -9.08 -15.53 6.09
N PRO A 177 -8.77 -16.50 6.97
CA PRO A 177 -9.80 -17.16 7.76
C PRO A 177 -10.36 -16.30 8.89
N ARG A 178 -9.66 -15.24 9.32
CA ARG A 178 -9.96 -14.56 10.60
C ARG A 178 -10.16 -13.06 10.47
N PHE A 179 -9.52 -12.44 9.47
CA PHE A 179 -9.54 -11.01 9.21
C PHE A 179 -9.76 -10.74 7.71
N PRO A 180 -10.96 -11.04 7.17
CA PRO A 180 -11.24 -10.93 5.74
C PRO A 180 -11.07 -9.50 5.21
N ALA A 181 -11.34 -8.48 6.04
CA ALA A 181 -11.11 -7.10 5.67
C ALA A 181 -9.61 -6.74 5.59
N ALA A 182 -8.76 -7.29 6.47
CA ALA A 182 -7.31 -7.10 6.38
C ALA A 182 -6.72 -7.86 5.17
N MET A 183 -7.21 -9.06 4.89
CA MET A 183 -6.91 -9.78 3.64
C MET A 183 -7.30 -8.95 2.41
N ALA A 184 -8.51 -8.40 2.39
CA ALA A 184 -8.97 -7.56 1.28
C ALA A 184 -8.06 -6.33 1.10
N ALA A 185 -7.65 -5.68 2.19
CA ALA A 185 -6.69 -4.58 2.11
C ALA A 185 -5.37 -5.00 1.45
N CYS A 186 -4.79 -6.14 1.84
CA CYS A 186 -3.60 -6.68 1.16
C CYS A 186 -3.84 -6.92 -0.33
N MET A 187 -5.00 -7.46 -0.71
CA MET A 187 -5.35 -7.70 -2.12
C MET A 187 -5.50 -6.41 -2.91
N PHE A 188 -6.04 -5.34 -2.32
CA PHE A 188 -6.10 -4.03 -2.97
C PHE A 188 -4.73 -3.37 -3.07
N LEU A 189 -3.87 -3.52 -2.06
CA LEU A 189 -2.48 -3.04 -2.09
C LEU A 189 -1.62 -3.78 -3.13
N LEU A 190 -2.03 -4.97 -3.60
CA LEU A 190 -1.36 -5.63 -4.72
C LEU A 190 -1.30 -4.74 -5.97
N ARG A 191 -2.26 -3.81 -6.12
CA ARG A 191 -2.28 -2.85 -7.23
C ARG A 191 -1.12 -1.85 -7.22
N SER A 192 -0.45 -1.65 -6.08
CA SER A 192 0.75 -0.80 -5.99
C SER A 192 2.05 -1.54 -6.31
N THR A 193 1.99 -2.85 -6.57
CA THR A 193 3.12 -3.65 -7.05
C THR A 193 3.22 -3.57 -8.57
N VAL A 194 4.38 -3.87 -9.15
CA VAL A 194 4.54 -3.87 -10.63
C VAL A 194 3.53 -4.79 -11.33
N VAL A 195 3.25 -5.97 -10.78
CA VAL A 195 2.22 -6.85 -11.36
C VAL A 195 0.84 -6.21 -11.29
N GLY A 196 0.54 -5.54 -10.19
CA GLY A 196 -0.69 -4.77 -10.02
C GLY A 196 -0.83 -3.59 -10.98
N GLU A 197 0.29 -2.90 -11.24
CA GLU A 197 0.40 -1.78 -12.19
C GLU A 197 0.20 -2.28 -13.62
N ILE A 198 0.82 -3.40 -14.03
CA ILE A 198 0.58 -4.05 -15.33
C ILE A 198 -0.90 -4.37 -15.51
N LEU A 199 -1.53 -4.98 -14.49
CA LEU A 199 -2.95 -5.28 -14.54
C LEU A 199 -3.80 -4.00 -14.57
N ALA A 200 -3.34 -2.89 -13.97
CA ALA A 200 -4.09 -1.63 -13.97
C ALA A 200 -3.99 -0.99 -15.34
N ASN A 201 -2.79 -0.95 -15.90
CA ASN A 201 -2.44 -0.39 -17.19
C ASN A 201 -3.15 -1.09 -18.36
N TYR A 202 -3.17 -2.43 -18.38
CA TYR A 202 -3.65 -3.18 -19.55
C TYR A 202 -5.06 -3.78 -19.40
N MET A 203 -5.62 -3.83 -18.19
CA MET A 203 -6.94 -4.46 -18.00
C MET A 203 -8.00 -3.53 -17.43
N ILE A 204 -7.64 -2.60 -16.55
CA ILE A 204 -8.64 -1.72 -15.89
C ILE A 204 -8.69 -0.35 -16.56
N ALA A 205 -7.56 0.33 -16.68
CA ALA A 205 -7.48 1.66 -17.27
C ALA A 205 -8.09 1.72 -18.69
N PRO A 206 -7.93 0.72 -19.57
CA PRO A 206 -8.52 0.75 -20.91
C PRO A 206 -10.04 0.79 -20.90
N LEU A 207 -10.69 0.24 -19.86
CA LEU A 207 -12.14 0.28 -19.71
C LEU A 207 -12.65 1.72 -19.46
N PHE A 208 -11.81 2.57 -18.87
CA PHE A 208 -12.12 3.97 -18.60
C PHE A 208 -11.66 4.89 -19.74
N ALA A 209 -10.49 4.61 -20.31
CA ALA A 209 -9.95 5.38 -21.44
C ALA A 209 -10.71 5.13 -22.74
N GLY A 210 -11.36 3.96 -22.89
CA GLY A 210 -12.05 3.55 -24.12
C GLY A 210 -11.11 2.99 -25.20
N TYR A 211 -9.82 2.87 -24.91
CA TYR A 211 -8.81 2.25 -25.76
C TYR A 211 -7.65 1.70 -24.90
N GLY A 212 -6.86 0.78 -25.48
CA GLY A 212 -5.59 0.35 -24.88
C GLY A 212 -4.43 1.17 -25.44
N SER A 213 -3.58 1.68 -24.56
CA SER A 213 -2.35 2.37 -24.99
C SER A 213 -1.31 1.37 -25.50
N HIS A 214 -0.38 1.88 -26.32
CA HIS A 214 0.82 1.17 -26.71
C HIS A 214 1.81 0.99 -25.54
N ASP A 215 1.86 1.94 -24.62
CA ASP A 215 2.87 1.98 -23.54
C ASP A 215 2.18 2.16 -22.18
N THR A 216 1.68 3.37 -21.89
CA THR A 216 0.93 3.67 -20.66
C THR A 216 -0.49 4.16 -20.93
N THR A 217 -1.48 3.37 -20.52
CA THR A 217 -2.90 3.73 -20.63
C THR A 217 -3.25 4.89 -19.71
N PRO A 218 -4.00 5.89 -20.20
CA PRO A 218 -4.44 7.02 -19.39
C PRO A 218 -5.10 6.60 -18.07
N TRP A 219 -4.76 7.34 -17.02
CA TRP A 219 -5.37 7.23 -15.68
C TRP A 219 -5.06 5.94 -14.93
N PHE A 220 -4.14 5.08 -15.40
CA PHE A 220 -3.87 3.82 -14.70
C PHE A 220 -3.34 4.04 -13.26
N GLU A 221 -2.56 5.09 -13.01
CA GLU A 221 -2.08 5.41 -11.66
C GLU A 221 -3.22 5.88 -10.75
N THR A 222 -4.27 6.48 -11.32
CA THR A 222 -5.50 6.79 -10.58
C THR A 222 -6.24 5.51 -10.16
N VAL A 223 -6.21 4.46 -10.98
CA VAL A 223 -6.73 3.12 -10.59
C VAL A 223 -5.94 2.54 -9.42
N VAL A 224 -4.61 2.71 -9.43
CA VAL A 224 -3.74 2.32 -8.31
C VAL A 224 -4.09 3.11 -7.04
N ALA A 225 -4.20 4.44 -7.14
CA ALA A 225 -4.60 5.31 -6.04
C ALA A 225 -5.97 4.92 -5.45
N ALA A 226 -6.95 4.65 -6.31
CA ALA A 226 -8.28 4.21 -5.90
C ALA A 226 -8.24 2.87 -5.15
N SER A 227 -7.38 1.95 -5.59
CA SER A 227 -7.18 0.66 -4.91
C SER A 227 -6.57 0.86 -3.52
N THR A 228 -5.59 1.75 -3.38
CA THR A 228 -5.03 2.14 -2.08
C THR A 228 -6.09 2.77 -1.16
N ALA A 229 -6.99 3.59 -1.69
CA ALA A 229 -8.11 4.16 -0.93
C ALA A 229 -9.09 3.07 -0.45
N ILE A 230 -9.37 2.06 -1.28
CA ILE A 230 -10.21 0.92 -0.86
C ILE A 230 -9.52 0.12 0.25
N ALA A 231 -8.20 -0.06 0.20
CA ALA A 231 -7.44 -0.68 1.30
C ALA A 231 -7.60 0.11 2.62
N ALA A 232 -7.61 1.45 2.55
CA ALA A 232 -7.90 2.30 3.71
C ALA A 232 -9.31 2.05 4.29
N ILE A 233 -10.32 1.93 3.43
CA ILE A 233 -11.71 1.63 3.81
C ILE A 233 -11.80 0.25 4.47
N CYS A 234 -11.11 -0.76 3.93
CA CYS A 234 -11.02 -2.09 4.53
C CYS A 234 -10.47 -2.06 5.96
N MET A 235 -9.54 -1.15 6.28
CA MET A 235 -9.05 -0.98 7.66
C MET A 235 -10.14 -0.44 8.59
N ILE A 236 -10.98 0.50 8.14
CA ILE A 236 -12.13 1.01 8.91
C ILE A 236 -13.11 -0.12 9.23
N PHE A 237 -13.42 -0.98 8.25
CA PHE A 237 -14.26 -2.16 8.50
C PHE A 237 -13.62 -3.13 9.51
N THR A 238 -12.29 -3.26 9.48
CA THR A 238 -11.55 -4.08 10.46
C THR A 238 -11.70 -3.50 11.87
N VAL A 239 -11.63 -2.17 12.04
CA VAL A 239 -11.91 -1.48 13.30
C VAL A 239 -13.34 -1.74 13.76
N GLY A 240 -14.34 -1.54 12.90
CA GLY A 240 -15.75 -1.76 13.23
C GLY A 240 -16.04 -3.20 13.68
N SER A 241 -15.43 -4.20 13.01
CA SER A 241 -15.53 -5.60 13.41
C SER A 241 -14.89 -5.87 14.79
N SER A 242 -13.87 -5.10 15.16
CA SER A 242 -13.18 -5.21 16.43
C SER A 242 -14.06 -4.65 17.56
N MET A 243 -14.64 -3.47 17.36
CA MET A 243 -15.54 -2.84 18.33
C MET A 243 -16.78 -3.69 18.62
N ARG A 244 -17.41 -4.27 17.58
CA ARG A 244 -18.61 -5.13 17.77
C ARG A 244 -18.32 -6.38 18.59
N ARG A 245 -17.15 -7.02 18.41
CA ARG A 245 -16.77 -8.20 19.21
C ARG A 245 -16.46 -7.85 20.66
N GLY A 246 -15.85 -6.68 20.91
CA GLY A 246 -15.60 -6.19 22.26
C GLY A 246 -16.90 -5.86 23.02
N ALA A 247 -17.92 -5.36 22.33
CA ALA A 247 -19.24 -5.10 22.91
C ALA A 247 -20.00 -6.39 23.28
N ALA A 248 -19.83 -7.48 22.52
CA ALA A 248 -20.50 -8.76 22.78
C ALA A 248 -19.84 -9.58 23.92
N SER A 249 -18.65 -9.20 24.39
CA SER A 249 -17.91 -9.88 25.46
C SER A 249 -18.02 -9.20 26.83
N ASN A 250 -18.73 -8.08 26.92
CA ASN A 250 -19.03 -7.36 28.15
C ASN A 250 -20.49 -7.59 28.56
#